data_AF-A0A6V8P2D2-F1
#
_entry.id   AF-A0A6V8P2D2-F1
#
_cell.length_a   1.000
_cell.length_b   1.000
_cell.length_c   1.000
_cell.angle_alpha   90.00
_cell.angle_beta   90.00
_cell.angle_gamma   90.00
#
_symmetry.space_group_name_H-M   'P 1'
#
loop_
_entity.id
_entity.type
_entity.pdbx_description
1 polymer ?
#
loop_
_entity_poly.entity_id
_entity_poly.type
_entity_poly.pdbx_seq_one_letter_code
_entity_poly.pdbx_strand_id
1 'polypeptide(L)' 'LSAALLEFGFISNPAEEALLGSAAGQERAAQAIADGVVEFLASK' A
#
# COMPACT_ATOMS: atom_id res chain seq x y z
N LEU A 1 16.78 -10.59 7.73
CA LEU A 1 16.09 -9.57 6.90
C LEU A 1 14.73 -10.13 6.50
N SER A 2 13.65 -9.39 6.68
CA SER A 2 12.29 -9.78 6.26
C SER A 2 11.91 -9.02 4.99
N ALA A 3 11.24 -9.67 4.04
CA ALA A 3 10.83 -9.09 2.77
C ALA A 3 9.43 -9.58 2.38
N ALA A 4 8.66 -8.71 1.71
CA ALA A 4 7.35 -9.01 1.16
C ALA A 4 7.14 -8.19 -0.13
N LEU A 5 6.25 -8.68 -1.00
CA LEU A 5 5.77 -7.97 -2.18
C LEU A 5 4.26 -7.75 -2.01
N LEU A 6 3.78 -6.55 -2.34
CA LEU A 6 2.37 -6.17 -2.21
C LEU A 6 1.84 -5.70 -3.56
N GLU A 7 0.68 -6.23 -3.94
CA GLU A 7 -0.18 -5.68 -4.98
C GLU A 7 -1.44 -5.12 -4.30
N PHE A 8 -1.65 -3.80 -4.34
CA PHE A 8 -2.73 -3.15 -3.59
C PHE A 8 -3.89 -2.65 -4.46
N GLY A 9 -3.88 -3.02 -5.74
CA GLY A 9 -4.99 -2.78 -6.68
C GLY A 9 -4.69 -3.35 -8.06
N PHE A 10 -5.70 -3.34 -8.93
CA PHE A 10 -5.62 -3.86 -10.29
C PHE A 10 -5.73 -2.74 -11.33
N ILE A 11 -4.67 -2.54 -12.13
CA ILE A 11 -4.70 -1.60 -13.28
C ILE A 11 -5.74 -2.03 -14.34
N SER A 12 -6.04 -3.32 -14.43
CA SER A 12 -7.06 -3.83 -15.37
C SER A 12 -8.50 -3.47 -14.98
N ASN A 13 -8.74 -2.97 -13.76
CA ASN A 13 -10.02 -2.44 -13.33
C ASN A 13 -9.97 -0.90 -13.40
N PRO A 14 -10.74 -0.24 -14.29
CA PRO A 14 -10.67 1.21 -14.47
C PRO A 14 -10.93 2.02 -13.20
N ALA A 15 -11.78 1.53 -12.29
CA ALA A 15 -12.05 2.21 -11.03
C ALA A 15 -10.85 2.14 -10.07
N GLU A 16 -10.14 1.02 -10.07
CA GLU A 16 -8.95 0.84 -9.25
C GLU A 16 -7.73 1.53 -9.88
N GLU A 17 -7.58 1.49 -11.20
CA GLU A 17 -6.56 2.26 -11.92
C GLU A 17 -6.66 3.75 -11.60
N ALA A 18 -7.87 4.31 -11.62
CA ALA A 18 -8.10 5.71 -11.25
C ALA A 18 -7.69 6.00 -9.79
N LEU A 19 -7.95 5.07 -8.87
CA LEU A 19 -7.54 5.20 -7.47
C LEU A 19 -6.02 5.12 -7.32
N LEU A 20 -5.37 4.16 -8.00
CA LEU A 20 -3.91 3.95 -8.03
C LEU A 20 -3.18 5.18 -8.59
N GLY A 21 -3.77 5.85 -9.58
CA GLY A 21 -3.24 7.08 -10.18
C GLY A 21 -3.52 8.35 -9.36
N SER A 22 -4.34 8.28 -8.31
CA SER A 22 -4.71 9.45 -7.51
C SER A 22 -3.73 9.70 -6.37
N ALA A 23 -3.44 10.98 -6.09
CA ALA A 23 -2.59 11.37 -4.96
C ALA A 23 -3.16 10.87 -3.62
N ALA A 24 -4.48 10.99 -3.43
CA ALA A 24 -5.14 10.53 -2.20
C ALA A 24 -5.07 9.00 -2.01
N GLY A 25 -5.18 8.22 -3.10
CA GLY A 25 -5.03 6.77 -3.06
C GLY A 25 -3.61 6.35 -2.70
N GLN A 26 -2.61 7.00 -3.31
CA GLN A 26 -1.19 6.75 -3.03
C GLN A 26 -0.82 7.13 -1.59
N GLU A 27 -1.29 8.26 -1.08
CA GLU A 27 -1.02 8.70 0.29
C GLU A 27 -1.64 7.74 1.32
N ARG A 28 -2.86 7.28 1.08
CA ARG A 28 -3.50 6.26 1.93
C ARG A 28 -2.75 4.93 1.90
N ALA A 29 -2.31 4.47 0.73
CA ALA A 29 -1.53 3.24 0.60
C ALA A 29 -0.18 3.37 1.31
N ALA A 30 0.52 4.48 1.13
CA ALA A 30 1.79 4.76 1.77
C ALA A 30 1.67 4.75 3.31
N GLN A 31 0.63 5.40 3.86
CA GLN A 31 0.39 5.41 5.29
C GLN A 31 0.14 3.98 5.82
N ALA A 32 -0.72 3.21 5.16
CA ALA A 32 -1.01 1.83 5.58
C ALA A 32 0.24 0.93 5.54
N ILE A 33 1.10 1.09 4.52
CA ILE A 33 2.38 0.36 4.43
C ILE A 33 3.30 0.76 5.58
N ALA A 34 3.43 2.07 5.85
CA ALA A 34 4.28 2.58 6.91
C ALA A 34 3.83 2.06 8.29
N ASP A 35 2.53 2.13 8.56
CA ASP A 35 1.93 1.65 9.81
C ASP A 35 2.22 0.17 10.01
N GLY A 36 1.99 -0.66 8.98
CA GLY A 36 2.24 -2.10 9.05
C GLY A 36 3.72 -2.44 9.27
N VAL A 37 4.64 -1.70 8.65
CA VAL A 37 6.08 -1.88 8.87
C VAL A 37 6.47 -1.50 10.30
N VAL A 38 5.98 -0.37 10.82
CA VAL A 38 6.26 0.09 12.18
C VAL A 38 5.72 -0.90 13.21
N GLU A 39 4.48 -1.37 13.03
CA GLU A 39 3.86 -2.38 13.92
C GLU A 39 4.65 -3.69 13.91
N PHE A 40 5.05 -4.17 12.73
CA PHE A 40 5.84 -5.40 12.60
C PHE A 40 7.21 -5.28 13.28
N LEU A 41 7.86 -4.12 13.19
CA LEU A 41 9.15 -3.89 13.85
C LEU A 41 9.02 -3.72 15.36
N ALA A 42 7.90 -3.14 15.85
CA ALA A 42 7.66 -2.95 17.27
C ALA A 42 7.20 -4.24 17.98
N SER A 43 6.57 -5.16 17.25
CA SER A 43 6.08 -6.46 17.75
C SER A 43 7.10 -7.60 17.65
N LYS A 44 8.31 -7.30 17.18
CA LYS A 44 9.42 -8.26 17.04
C LYS A 44 10.54 -8.04 18.04
#